data_AF-A0A348TNG1-F1
#
_entry.id   AF-A0A348TNG1-F1
#
_cell.length_a   1.000
_cell.length_b   1.000
_cell.length_c   1.000
_cell.angle_alpha   90.00
_cell.angle_beta   90.00
_cell.angle_gamma   90.00
#
_symmetry.space_group_name_H-M   'P 1'
#
loop_
_entity.id
_entity.type
_entity.pdbx_description
1 polymer ?
#
loop_
_entity_poly.entity_id
_entity_poly.type
_entity_poly.pdbx_seq_one_letter_code
_entity_poly.pdbx_strand_id
1 'polypeptide(L)'
;GAWSENASHNSPLSAPAEGDTNSLENCFKRLVQKYNVPASMINMGVPFYGRSLKGKEGIKLDLYGKIHSGQTDDETFVPDLGGANYYNIMLNKDKFEDKWDEKAQVPYMVGKNINTFLSYDNPESIKRKAQFVNANDAAGVIIWEISGDFIEKTPGDGVIGSTPLIDALNETLLTPQKKSIPKRWREPSTKVQRENGWRAKAVKQNFKNIFKKETPATQASEEEPIVLVDILEKKEKATVAKEEKEKGWRTKAIMQNLKNIYKKDETAN
;
A
#
# COMPACT_ATOMS: atom_id res chain seq x y z
N GLY A 1 15.52 -5.89 -18.66
CA GLY A 1 16.81 -5.74 -17.95
C GLY A 1 17.94 -5.70 -18.96
N ALA A 2 19.21 -5.73 -18.55
CA ALA A 2 20.34 -5.69 -19.49
C ALA A 2 20.42 -6.91 -20.44
N TRP A 3 19.76 -8.01 -20.08
CA TRP A 3 19.58 -9.20 -20.90
C TRP A 3 18.49 -9.09 -21.98
N SER A 4 17.71 -8.00 -21.99
CA SER A 4 16.62 -7.78 -22.95
C SER A 4 17.14 -7.14 -24.23
N GLU A 5 16.41 -7.28 -25.34
CA GLU A 5 16.76 -6.66 -26.64
C GLU A 5 16.62 -5.13 -26.66
N ASN A 6 15.82 -4.59 -25.74
CA ASN A 6 15.53 -3.18 -25.65
C ASN A 6 15.53 -2.71 -24.19
N ALA A 7 15.91 -1.45 -23.99
CA ALA A 7 15.70 -0.74 -22.75
C ALA A 7 14.20 -0.70 -22.41
N SER A 8 13.82 -1.17 -21.23
CA SER A 8 12.43 -1.20 -20.79
C SER A 8 12.36 -1.27 -19.27
N HIS A 9 11.14 -1.30 -18.75
CA HIS A 9 10.88 -1.14 -17.32
C HIS A 9 11.26 -2.38 -16.49
N ASN A 10 11.78 -2.15 -15.28
CA ASN A 10 12.08 -3.21 -14.31
C ASN A 10 10.79 -3.84 -13.74
N SER A 11 9.83 -2.99 -13.36
CA SER A 11 8.58 -3.43 -12.72
C SER A 11 7.43 -2.50 -13.13
N PRO A 12 6.97 -2.54 -14.39
CA PRO A 12 5.87 -1.69 -14.81
C PRO A 12 4.55 -2.11 -14.12
N LEU A 13 3.73 -1.14 -13.69
CA LEU A 13 2.41 -1.43 -13.12
C LEU A 13 1.49 -1.98 -14.22
N SER A 14 1.36 -1.23 -15.30
CA SER A 14 0.58 -1.61 -16.49
C SER A 14 1.50 -1.95 -17.66
N ALA A 15 1.01 -2.66 -18.68
CA ALA A 15 1.85 -3.14 -19.76
C ALA A 15 2.53 -1.98 -20.55
N PRO A 16 3.85 -2.04 -20.78
CA PRO A 16 4.57 -1.07 -21.61
C PRO A 16 4.00 -0.93 -23.03
N ALA A 17 4.44 0.11 -23.74
CA ALA A 17 4.03 0.36 -25.12
C ALA A 17 4.66 -0.62 -26.11
N GLU A 18 5.91 -1.01 -25.86
CA GLU A 18 6.73 -1.82 -26.74
C GLU A 18 7.53 -2.87 -25.96
N GLY A 19 7.97 -3.92 -26.67
CA GLY A 19 8.76 -5.01 -26.10
C GLY A 19 7.92 -5.96 -25.24
N ASP A 20 8.49 -6.41 -24.12
CA ASP A 20 7.78 -7.27 -23.18
C ASP A 20 6.61 -6.54 -22.52
N THR A 21 5.42 -7.14 -22.59
CA THR A 21 4.17 -6.61 -22.04
C THR A 21 3.85 -7.14 -20.64
N ASN A 22 4.75 -7.93 -20.06
CA ASN A 22 4.66 -8.35 -18.66
C ASN A 22 4.62 -7.13 -17.73
N SER A 23 3.69 -7.16 -16.77
CA SER A 23 3.45 -6.09 -15.82
C SER A 23 2.82 -6.63 -14.55
N LEU A 24 2.83 -5.83 -13.48
CA LEU A 24 2.23 -6.17 -12.21
C LEU A 24 0.74 -6.53 -12.38
N GLU A 25 -0.01 -5.74 -13.17
CA GLU A 25 -1.40 -6.01 -13.50
C GLU A 25 -1.60 -7.32 -14.25
N ASN A 26 -0.79 -7.58 -15.27
CA ASN A 26 -0.94 -8.78 -16.11
C ASN A 26 -0.59 -10.05 -15.33
N CYS A 27 0.43 -9.99 -14.47
CA CYS A 27 0.77 -11.07 -13.55
C CYS A 27 -0.39 -11.36 -12.58
N PHE A 28 -0.97 -10.32 -11.95
CA PHE A 28 -2.11 -10.47 -11.06
C PHE A 28 -3.33 -11.09 -11.78
N LYS A 29 -3.72 -10.52 -12.93
CA LYS A 29 -4.83 -11.03 -13.75
C LYS A 29 -4.62 -12.49 -14.12
N ARG A 30 -3.39 -12.88 -14.48
CA ARG A 30 -3.06 -14.28 -14.80
C ARG A 30 -3.23 -15.20 -13.59
N LEU A 31 -2.73 -14.82 -12.40
CA LEU A 31 -2.90 -15.62 -11.18
C LEU A 31 -4.38 -15.81 -10.82
N VAL A 32 -5.17 -14.74 -10.84
CA VAL A 32 -6.58 -14.78 -10.47
C VAL A 32 -7.44 -15.47 -11.53
N GLN A 33 -7.32 -15.10 -12.80
CA GLN A 33 -8.27 -15.51 -13.84
C GLN A 33 -7.90 -16.86 -14.48
N LYS A 34 -6.60 -17.14 -14.64
CA LYS A 34 -6.15 -18.38 -15.28
C LYS A 34 -5.89 -19.50 -14.28
N TYR A 35 -5.34 -19.16 -13.11
CA TYR A 35 -4.96 -20.14 -12.09
C TYR A 35 -5.88 -20.17 -10.88
N ASN A 36 -6.92 -19.33 -10.84
CA ASN A 36 -7.91 -19.29 -9.75
C ASN A 36 -7.29 -19.09 -8.35
N VAL A 37 -6.16 -18.38 -8.26
CA VAL A 37 -5.58 -18.01 -6.97
C VAL A 37 -6.45 -16.90 -6.37
N PRO A 38 -7.00 -17.07 -5.15
CA PRO A 38 -7.76 -16.01 -4.50
C PRO A 38 -6.90 -14.75 -4.32
N ALA A 39 -7.45 -13.58 -4.68
CA ALA A 39 -6.73 -12.30 -4.58
C ALA A 39 -6.19 -12.07 -3.17
N SER A 40 -6.97 -12.41 -2.14
CA SER A 40 -6.62 -12.32 -0.71
C SER A 40 -5.45 -13.22 -0.26
N MET A 41 -4.88 -14.02 -1.16
CA MET A 41 -3.66 -14.82 -0.93
C MET A 41 -2.45 -14.30 -1.71
N ILE A 42 -2.61 -13.25 -2.52
CA ILE A 42 -1.55 -12.73 -3.38
C ILE A 42 -0.93 -11.48 -2.75
N ASN A 43 0.35 -11.56 -2.41
CA ASN A 43 1.16 -10.38 -2.13
C ASN A 43 1.89 -9.93 -3.39
N MET A 44 1.73 -8.68 -3.79
CA MET A 44 2.35 -8.14 -5.00
C MET A 44 3.78 -7.67 -4.74
N GLY A 45 4.73 -8.13 -5.54
CA GLY A 45 6.13 -7.70 -5.42
C GLY A 45 6.33 -6.24 -5.84
N VAL A 46 7.03 -5.46 -5.02
CA VAL A 46 7.48 -4.10 -5.32
C VAL A 46 8.99 -3.98 -5.13
N PRO A 47 9.75 -3.46 -6.12
CA PRO A 47 11.19 -3.31 -6.00
C PRO A 47 11.55 -1.97 -5.38
N PHE A 48 12.47 -1.97 -4.41
CA PHE A 48 13.15 -0.78 -3.91
C PHE A 48 14.52 -0.60 -4.59
N TYR A 49 14.59 -1.05 -5.84
CA TYR A 49 15.75 -0.98 -6.70
C TYR A 49 15.32 -0.77 -8.16
N GLY A 50 16.26 -0.31 -8.97
CA GLY A 50 16.15 -0.17 -10.40
C GLY A 50 17.04 -1.11 -11.18
N ARG A 51 16.99 -1.02 -12.50
CA ARG A 51 17.92 -1.69 -13.42
C ARG A 51 18.47 -0.69 -14.41
N SER A 52 19.80 -0.63 -14.46
CA SER A 52 20.52 0.16 -15.45
C SER A 52 20.83 -0.66 -16.70
N LEU A 53 21.02 0.04 -17.81
CA LEU A 53 21.46 -0.49 -19.08
C LEU A 53 22.34 0.54 -19.78
N LYS A 54 23.56 0.15 -20.15
CA LYS A 54 24.50 1.01 -20.89
C LYS A 54 24.25 0.91 -22.39
N GLY A 55 24.15 2.06 -23.03
CA GLY A 55 24.26 2.23 -24.47
C GLY A 55 25.62 1.77 -24.99
N LYS A 56 25.70 1.53 -26.30
CA LYS A 56 27.03 1.43 -26.94
C LYS A 56 27.75 2.77 -26.85
N GLU A 57 29.06 2.76 -27.09
CA GLU A 57 29.87 3.98 -27.09
C GLU A 57 29.24 5.07 -27.98
N GLY A 58 29.13 6.29 -27.45
CA GLY A 58 28.47 7.42 -28.10
C GLY A 58 26.95 7.34 -28.25
N ILE A 59 26.30 6.25 -27.81
CA ILE A 59 24.85 6.06 -27.95
C ILE A 59 24.15 6.35 -26.63
N LYS A 60 23.44 7.47 -26.58
CA LYS A 60 22.49 7.78 -25.50
C LYS A 60 21.25 6.90 -25.65
N LEU A 61 20.98 6.05 -24.66
CA LEU A 61 19.76 5.24 -24.61
C LEU A 61 18.59 6.04 -24.05
N ASP A 62 17.42 5.80 -24.61
CA ASP A 62 16.13 6.19 -24.04
C ASP A 62 15.24 4.95 -23.93
N LEU A 63 14.02 5.11 -23.41
CA LEU A 63 13.03 4.05 -23.32
C LEU A 63 12.82 3.38 -24.69
N TYR A 64 12.82 2.05 -24.70
CA TYR A 64 12.77 1.18 -25.87
C TYR A 64 14.00 1.23 -26.80
N GLY A 65 15.07 1.93 -26.40
CA GLY A 65 16.34 1.96 -27.11
C GLY A 65 16.96 0.57 -27.26
N LYS A 66 17.39 0.23 -28.48
CA LYS A 66 17.89 -1.11 -28.86
C LYS A 66 19.41 -1.19 -29.02
N ILE A 67 20.08 -0.06 -29.22
CA ILE A 67 21.53 -0.03 -29.48
C ILE A 67 22.28 0.07 -28.15
N HIS A 68 22.30 -1.03 -27.42
CA HIS A 68 22.95 -1.13 -26.11
C HIS A 68 24.09 -2.14 -26.08
N SER A 69 24.91 -2.05 -25.03
CA SER A 69 26.03 -2.96 -24.76
C SER A 69 25.58 -4.30 -24.16
N GLY A 70 24.36 -4.35 -23.59
CA GLY A 70 23.87 -5.51 -22.83
C GLY A 70 24.47 -5.58 -21.41
N GLN A 71 25.13 -4.51 -20.97
CA GLN A 71 25.76 -4.39 -19.66
C GLN A 71 24.99 -3.41 -18.78
N THR A 72 25.05 -3.65 -17.47
CA THR A 72 24.62 -2.71 -16.44
C THR A 72 25.63 -1.58 -16.28
N ASP A 73 25.18 -0.45 -15.74
CA ASP A 73 26.06 0.67 -15.37
C ASP A 73 26.62 0.48 -13.96
N ASP A 74 27.57 -0.44 -13.83
CA ASP A 74 28.22 -0.77 -12.57
C ASP A 74 29.28 0.29 -12.15
N GLU A 75 29.57 1.26 -13.03
CA GLU A 75 30.43 2.41 -12.70
C GLU A 75 29.65 3.44 -11.87
N THR A 76 28.42 3.75 -12.28
CA THR A 76 27.53 4.62 -11.52
C THR A 76 26.89 3.89 -10.33
N PHE A 77 26.49 2.63 -10.54
CA PHE A 77 25.75 1.82 -9.59
C PHE A 77 26.56 0.59 -9.18
N VAL A 78 27.66 0.83 -8.46
CA VAL A 78 28.58 -0.23 -8.01
C VAL A 78 27.82 -1.30 -7.22
N PRO A 79 27.86 -2.59 -7.63
CA PRO A 79 27.11 -3.66 -6.98
C PRO A 79 27.35 -3.78 -5.47
N ASP A 80 28.61 -3.72 -5.03
CA ASP A 80 29.00 -3.81 -3.62
C ASP A 80 28.57 -2.59 -2.79
N LEU A 81 28.22 -1.48 -3.44
CA LEU A 81 27.68 -0.27 -2.82
C LEU A 81 26.16 -0.19 -3.00
N GLY A 82 25.50 -1.35 -3.11
CA GLY A 82 24.05 -1.50 -3.19
C GLY A 82 23.48 -1.38 -4.60
N GLY A 83 24.32 -1.38 -5.64
CA GLY A 83 23.89 -1.36 -7.03
C GLY A 83 22.89 -0.21 -7.29
N ALA A 84 21.85 -0.49 -8.07
CA ALA A 84 20.80 0.48 -8.34
C ALA A 84 19.67 0.44 -7.29
N ASN A 85 19.98 0.27 -6.00
CA ASN A 85 19.00 0.49 -4.92
C ASN A 85 18.50 1.95 -4.92
N TYR A 86 17.28 2.19 -4.47
CA TYR A 86 16.63 3.50 -4.56
C TYR A 86 17.47 4.61 -3.92
N TYR A 87 18.09 4.36 -2.76
CA TYR A 87 19.00 5.33 -2.13
C TYR A 87 20.16 5.73 -3.05
N ASN A 88 20.79 4.75 -3.73
CA ASN A 88 21.95 5.01 -4.59
C ASN A 88 21.52 5.69 -5.90
N ILE A 89 20.30 5.40 -6.37
CA ILE A 89 19.67 6.16 -7.46
C ILE A 89 19.51 7.62 -7.07
N MET A 90 19.06 7.92 -5.84
CA MET A 90 18.91 9.30 -5.38
C MET A 90 20.27 10.01 -5.23
N LEU A 91 21.32 9.32 -4.79
CA LEU A 91 22.68 9.88 -4.70
C LEU A 91 23.26 10.28 -6.06
N ASN A 92 22.87 9.61 -7.14
CA ASN A 92 23.36 9.85 -8.49
C ASN A 92 22.35 10.61 -9.37
N LYS A 93 21.25 11.11 -8.81
CA LYS A 93 20.12 11.67 -9.55
C LYS A 93 20.50 12.88 -10.42
N ASP A 94 21.50 13.64 -10.01
CA ASP A 94 22.02 14.80 -10.73
C ASP A 94 22.59 14.44 -12.11
N LYS A 95 23.11 13.22 -12.28
CA LYS A 95 23.63 12.68 -13.55
C LYS A 95 22.55 12.35 -14.58
N PHE A 96 21.28 12.33 -14.17
CA PHE A 96 20.17 11.87 -14.99
C PHE A 96 19.09 12.93 -15.21
N GLU A 97 18.35 12.77 -16.30
CA GLU A 97 17.08 13.43 -16.57
C GLU A 97 15.95 12.49 -16.17
N ASP A 98 15.06 12.96 -15.29
CA ASP A 98 13.87 12.23 -14.86
C ASP A 98 12.78 12.25 -15.91
N LYS A 99 12.19 11.07 -16.16
CA LYS A 99 11.06 10.91 -17.06
C LYS A 99 10.02 9.97 -16.45
N TRP A 100 8.80 10.05 -16.96
CA TRP A 100 7.68 9.23 -16.54
C TRP A 100 7.04 8.56 -17.76
N ASP A 101 6.79 7.25 -17.66
CA ASP A 101 6.01 6.53 -18.66
C ASP A 101 4.54 6.47 -18.20
N GLU A 102 3.69 7.26 -18.85
CA GLU A 102 2.26 7.32 -18.55
C GLU A 102 1.52 6.01 -18.87
N LYS A 103 2.03 5.14 -19.74
CA LYS A 103 1.39 3.86 -19.99
C LYS A 103 1.80 2.84 -18.92
N ALA A 104 3.09 2.77 -18.61
CA ALA A 104 3.62 1.80 -17.65
C ALA A 104 3.42 2.22 -16.18
N GLN A 105 3.12 3.50 -15.95
CA GLN A 105 2.87 4.12 -14.64
C GLN A 105 4.05 4.00 -13.69
N VAL A 106 5.26 4.16 -14.24
CA VAL A 106 6.55 4.08 -13.53
C VAL A 106 7.53 5.13 -14.07
N PRO A 107 8.47 5.59 -13.23
CA PRO A 107 9.51 6.49 -13.69
C PRO A 107 10.62 5.73 -14.42
N TYR A 108 11.39 6.48 -15.18
CA TYR A 108 12.69 6.07 -15.67
C TYR A 108 13.59 7.30 -15.77
N MET A 109 14.87 7.06 -15.96
CA MET A 109 15.89 8.09 -16.03
C MET A 109 16.79 7.84 -17.23
N VAL A 110 17.23 8.92 -17.86
CA VAL A 110 18.16 8.89 -18.98
C VAL A 110 19.38 9.73 -18.62
N GLY A 111 20.58 9.19 -18.82
CA GLY A 111 21.82 9.89 -18.50
C GLY A 111 21.96 11.21 -19.26
N LYS A 112 22.36 12.28 -18.56
CA LYS A 112 22.62 13.59 -19.19
C LYS A 112 23.88 13.53 -20.04
N ASN A 113 24.99 13.10 -19.43
CA ASN A 113 26.33 13.02 -20.02
C ASN A 113 26.92 11.59 -19.94
N ILE A 114 26.09 10.61 -19.59
CA ILE A 114 26.43 9.19 -19.55
C ILE A 114 25.44 8.41 -20.42
N ASN A 115 25.88 7.31 -21.00
CA ASN A 115 25.07 6.51 -21.92
C ASN A 115 24.17 5.51 -21.17
N THR A 116 23.58 5.91 -20.06
CA THR A 116 22.85 5.00 -19.17
C THR A 116 21.35 5.26 -19.24
N PHE A 117 20.58 4.21 -19.50
CA PHE A 117 19.16 4.15 -19.22
C PHE A 117 18.96 3.49 -17.85
N LEU A 118 18.06 4.02 -17.02
CA LEU A 118 17.73 3.49 -15.71
C LEU A 118 16.21 3.40 -15.54
N SER A 119 15.67 2.20 -15.32
CA SER A 119 14.29 2.02 -14.88
C SER A 119 14.26 1.73 -13.39
N TYR A 120 13.31 2.32 -12.66
CA TYR A 120 13.21 2.18 -11.21
C TYR A 120 11.77 2.46 -10.73
N ASP A 121 11.56 2.39 -9.42
CA ASP A 121 10.32 2.82 -8.77
C ASP A 121 10.60 4.02 -7.86
N ASN A 122 9.66 4.97 -7.83
CA ASN A 122 9.71 6.12 -6.94
C ASN A 122 8.45 6.13 -6.04
N PRO A 123 8.32 7.07 -5.09
CA PRO A 123 7.16 7.11 -4.20
C PRO A 123 5.83 7.13 -4.96
N GLU A 124 5.75 7.84 -6.09
CA GLU A 124 4.52 7.92 -6.89
C GLU A 124 4.14 6.57 -7.52
N SER A 125 5.08 5.87 -8.16
CA SER A 125 4.79 4.55 -8.74
C SER A 125 4.49 3.50 -7.67
N ILE A 126 5.16 3.57 -6.52
CA ILE A 126 4.86 2.73 -5.36
C ILE A 126 3.45 2.98 -4.82
N LYS A 127 3.01 4.25 -4.70
CA LYS A 127 1.62 4.58 -4.33
C LYS A 127 0.63 3.98 -5.33
N ARG A 128 0.88 4.10 -6.64
CA ARG A 128 0.00 3.53 -7.68
C ARG A 128 -0.10 2.00 -7.59
N LYS A 129 1.02 1.32 -7.32
CA LYS A 129 1.03 -0.13 -7.10
C LYS A 129 0.27 -0.53 -5.83
N ALA A 130 0.41 0.21 -4.75
CA ALA A 130 -0.35 -0.01 -3.52
C ALA A 130 -1.86 0.27 -3.71
N GLN A 131 -2.22 1.29 -4.49
CA GLN A 131 -3.61 1.54 -4.88
C GLN A 131 -4.19 0.36 -5.67
N PHE A 132 -3.40 -0.22 -6.59
CA PHE A 132 -3.81 -1.42 -7.31
C PHE A 132 -4.06 -2.61 -6.37
N VAL A 133 -3.19 -2.84 -5.39
CA VAL A 133 -3.36 -3.88 -4.35
C VAL A 133 -4.69 -3.71 -3.62
N ASN A 134 -4.98 -2.50 -3.12
CA ASN A 134 -6.24 -2.20 -2.43
C ASN A 134 -7.46 -2.34 -3.36
N ALA A 135 -7.37 -1.86 -4.59
CA ALA A 135 -8.49 -1.88 -5.55
C ALA A 135 -8.88 -3.30 -5.97
N ASN A 136 -7.95 -4.26 -5.88
CA ASN A 136 -8.15 -5.64 -6.29
C ASN A 136 -8.27 -6.62 -5.11
N ASP A 137 -8.38 -6.10 -3.87
CA ASP A 137 -8.46 -6.92 -2.66
C ASP A 137 -7.33 -7.97 -2.57
N ALA A 138 -6.14 -7.58 -3.04
CA ALA A 138 -4.93 -8.39 -2.89
C ALA A 138 -4.47 -8.40 -1.43
N ALA A 139 -3.74 -9.44 -1.02
CA ALA A 139 -3.35 -9.64 0.37
C ALA A 139 -2.42 -8.54 0.91
N GLY A 140 -1.60 -7.95 0.03
CA GLY A 140 -0.60 -6.96 0.40
C GLY A 140 0.54 -6.88 -0.62
N VAL A 141 1.74 -6.56 -0.12
CA VAL A 141 2.95 -6.42 -0.92
C VAL A 141 4.12 -7.19 -0.33
N ILE A 142 5.04 -7.63 -1.18
CA ILE A 142 6.39 -8.09 -0.80
C ILE A 142 7.39 -7.06 -1.32
N ILE A 143 8.32 -6.64 -0.46
CA ILE A 143 9.35 -5.66 -0.82
C ILE A 143 10.65 -6.40 -1.10
N TRP A 144 11.30 -6.07 -2.21
CA TRP A 144 12.69 -6.45 -2.46
C TRP A 144 13.54 -5.21 -2.72
N GLU A 145 14.47 -4.83 -1.85
CA GLU A 145 14.50 -5.19 -0.43
C GLU A 145 14.46 -3.95 0.44
N ILE A 146 14.20 -4.14 1.74
CA ILE A 146 13.93 -3.03 2.65
C ILE A 146 15.11 -2.04 2.77
N SER A 147 16.34 -2.54 2.62
CA SER A 147 17.57 -1.73 2.63
C SER A 147 17.66 -0.78 1.42
N GLY A 148 16.86 -0.98 0.37
CA GLY A 148 16.94 -0.16 -0.82
C GLY A 148 16.43 1.27 -0.65
N ASP A 149 15.60 1.52 0.37
CA ASP A 149 14.78 2.74 0.50
C ASP A 149 15.43 3.88 1.28
N PHE A 150 16.24 3.56 2.31
CA PHE A 150 16.68 4.56 3.27
C PHE A 150 17.45 5.70 2.59
N ILE A 151 17.16 6.94 2.98
CA ILE A 151 17.96 8.11 2.60
C ILE A 151 18.62 8.64 3.87
N GLU A 152 19.93 8.75 3.86
CA GLU A 152 20.69 9.32 4.98
C GLU A 152 20.47 10.83 5.09
N LYS A 153 20.58 11.38 6.30
CA LYS A 153 20.48 12.84 6.51
C LYS A 153 21.60 13.57 5.79
N THR A 154 22.81 13.01 5.87
CA THR A 154 24.00 13.44 5.14
C THR A 154 24.61 12.20 4.49
N PRO A 155 24.96 12.23 3.19
CA PRO A 155 25.58 11.07 2.55
C PRO A 155 26.84 10.59 3.30
N GLY A 156 26.84 9.32 3.68
CA GLY A 156 27.89 8.63 4.43
C GLY A 156 27.79 8.70 5.95
N ASP A 157 26.77 9.34 6.54
CA ASP A 157 26.67 9.50 8.00
C ASP A 157 26.04 8.30 8.73
N GLY A 158 25.43 7.36 8.00
CA GLY A 158 24.76 6.19 8.57
C GLY A 158 23.47 6.49 9.33
N VAL A 159 23.00 7.74 9.32
CA VAL A 159 21.80 8.18 10.04
C VAL A 159 20.62 8.25 9.06
N ILE A 160 19.69 7.31 9.18
CA ILE A 160 18.46 7.29 8.39
C ILE A 160 17.69 8.60 8.62
N GLY A 161 17.52 9.37 7.53
CA GLY A 161 16.75 10.60 7.47
C GLY A 161 15.31 10.36 7.00
N SER A 162 15.12 9.49 6.01
CA SER A 162 13.79 9.14 5.49
C SER A 162 13.75 7.76 4.85
N THR A 163 12.53 7.23 4.63
CA THR A 163 12.26 5.95 3.96
C THR A 163 11.05 6.13 3.03
N PRO A 164 11.23 6.87 1.92
CA PRO A 164 10.11 7.41 1.14
C PRO A 164 9.27 6.35 0.42
N LEU A 165 9.82 5.19 0.05
CA LEU A 165 9.07 4.13 -0.63
C LEU A 165 8.20 3.34 0.36
N ILE A 166 8.71 2.98 1.55
CA ILE A 166 7.90 2.32 2.58
C ILE A 166 6.84 3.28 3.14
N ASP A 167 7.15 4.57 3.26
CA ASP A 167 6.18 5.59 3.67
C ASP A 167 5.03 5.68 2.67
N ALA A 168 5.34 5.67 1.37
CA ALA A 168 4.34 5.63 0.29
C ALA A 168 3.44 4.38 0.35
N LEU A 169 4.02 3.21 0.65
CA LEU A 169 3.25 1.98 0.87
C LEU A 169 2.33 2.11 2.09
N ASN A 170 2.88 2.51 3.23
CA ASN A 170 2.15 2.62 4.50
C ASN A 170 0.96 3.59 4.38
N GLU A 171 1.20 4.78 3.83
CA GLU A 171 0.15 5.79 3.61
C GLU A 171 -1.00 5.21 2.77
N THR A 172 -0.66 4.50 1.70
CA THR A 172 -1.65 4.03 0.72
C THR A 172 -2.40 2.79 1.20
N LEU A 173 -1.70 1.79 1.74
CA LEU A 173 -2.28 0.52 2.18
C LEU A 173 -3.15 0.68 3.43
N LEU A 174 -2.83 1.63 4.31
CA LEU A 174 -3.61 1.89 5.54
C LEU A 174 -4.83 2.79 5.29
N THR A 175 -4.88 3.50 4.16
CA THR A 175 -6.02 4.36 3.83
C THR A 175 -7.23 3.52 3.40
N PRO A 176 -8.37 3.57 4.11
CA PRO A 176 -9.59 2.89 3.69
C PRO A 176 -10.03 3.44 2.34
N GLN A 177 -9.88 2.65 1.28
CA GLN A 177 -10.39 3.05 -0.03
C GLN A 177 -11.92 3.08 0.04
N LYS A 178 -12.53 4.25 -0.21
CA LYS A 178 -13.98 4.34 -0.45
C LYS A 178 -14.27 3.55 -1.73
N LYS A 179 -14.65 2.28 -1.59
CA LYS A 179 -15.08 1.45 -2.72
C LYS A 179 -16.33 2.08 -3.33
N SER A 180 -16.18 2.78 -4.46
CA SER A 180 -17.33 3.15 -5.27
C SER A 180 -17.85 1.88 -5.90
N ILE A 181 -18.92 1.30 -5.33
CA ILE A 181 -19.60 0.14 -5.91
C ILE A 181 -20.08 0.56 -7.32
N PRO A 182 -19.58 -0.06 -8.41
CA PRO A 182 -20.02 0.30 -9.75
C PRO A 182 -21.53 0.09 -9.85
N LYS A 183 -22.25 1.01 -10.51
CA LYS A 183 -23.72 0.99 -10.59
C LYS A 183 -24.30 -0.38 -11.00
N ARG A 184 -23.57 -1.16 -11.80
CA ARG A 184 -23.90 -2.52 -12.26
C ARG A 184 -23.91 -3.59 -11.16
N TRP A 185 -23.22 -3.36 -10.04
CA TRP A 185 -23.11 -4.27 -8.89
C TRP A 185 -23.89 -3.79 -7.67
N ARG A 186 -24.69 -2.73 -7.81
CA ARG A 186 -25.77 -2.49 -6.84
C ARG A 186 -26.76 -3.62 -7.04
N GLU A 187 -26.90 -4.51 -6.06
CA GLU A 187 -27.97 -5.50 -6.09
C GLU A 187 -29.29 -4.80 -6.42
N PRO A 188 -30.10 -5.31 -7.36
CA PRO A 188 -31.49 -4.88 -7.46
C PRO A 188 -32.07 -5.15 -6.08
N SER A 189 -32.62 -4.12 -5.42
CA SER A 189 -33.21 -4.27 -4.09
C SER A 189 -34.26 -5.39 -4.14
N THR A 190 -33.87 -6.61 -3.79
CA THR A 190 -34.79 -7.73 -3.74
C THR A 190 -35.72 -7.44 -2.59
N LYS A 191 -37.01 -7.73 -2.80
CA LYS A 191 -38.14 -7.34 -1.94
C LYS A 191 -37.99 -7.72 -0.45
N VAL A 192 -36.99 -8.52 -0.09
CA VAL A 192 -36.66 -8.96 1.28
C VAL A 192 -36.33 -7.79 2.23
N GLN A 193 -35.83 -6.65 1.74
CA GLN A 193 -35.60 -5.48 2.61
C GLN A 193 -36.86 -4.65 2.92
N ARG A 194 -37.98 -4.84 2.22
CA ARG A 194 -39.21 -4.06 2.49
C ARG A 194 -40.03 -4.62 3.66
N GLU A 195 -39.86 -5.89 4.01
CA GLU A 195 -40.59 -6.51 5.12
C GLU A 195 -39.99 -6.14 6.49
N ASN A 196 -38.68 -5.88 6.55
CA ASN A 196 -38.01 -5.46 7.79
C ASN A 196 -38.26 -3.97 8.13
N GLY A 197 -38.59 -3.13 7.15
CA GLY A 197 -38.91 -1.72 7.36
C GLY A 197 -40.27 -1.49 8.04
N TRP A 198 -41.24 -2.38 7.84
CA TRP A 198 -42.55 -2.27 8.46
C TRP A 198 -42.53 -2.67 9.93
N ARG A 199 -41.74 -3.70 10.29
CA ARG A 199 -41.50 -4.10 11.70
C ARG A 199 -40.81 -2.99 12.50
N ALA A 200 -39.80 -2.32 11.93
CA ALA A 200 -39.12 -1.20 12.59
C ALA A 200 -40.03 0.04 12.78
N LYS A 201 -40.93 0.32 11.82
CA LYS A 201 -41.94 1.39 11.94
C LYS A 201 -43.04 1.06 12.96
N ALA A 202 -43.52 -0.17 12.99
CA ALA A 202 -44.52 -0.63 13.96
C ALA A 202 -43.99 -0.60 15.41
N VAL A 203 -42.72 -0.99 15.62
CA VAL A 203 -42.06 -0.89 16.93
C VAL A 203 -41.88 0.58 17.35
N LYS A 204 -41.44 1.48 16.46
CA LYS A 204 -41.34 2.93 16.76
C LYS A 204 -42.70 3.57 17.07
N GLN A 205 -43.77 3.15 16.40
CA GLN A 205 -45.11 3.67 16.63
C GLN A 205 -45.71 3.15 17.94
N ASN A 206 -45.48 1.88 18.29
CA ASN A 206 -45.90 1.32 19.58
C ASN A 206 -45.16 1.98 20.76
N PHE A 207 -43.85 2.25 20.63
CA PHE A 207 -43.10 3.01 21.64
C PHE A 207 -43.70 4.41 21.86
N LYS A 208 -44.04 5.16 20.80
CA LYS A 208 -44.68 6.49 20.92
C LYS A 208 -46.07 6.46 21.57
N ASN A 209 -46.82 5.37 21.40
CA ASN A 209 -48.16 5.23 21.98
C ASN A 209 -48.12 4.82 23.46
N ILE A 210 -47.08 4.10 23.89
CA ILE A 210 -46.84 3.75 25.30
C ILE A 210 -46.51 5.01 26.12
N PHE A 211 -45.65 5.89 25.59
CA PHE A 211 -45.28 7.16 26.27
C PHE A 211 -46.36 8.24 26.25
N LYS A 212 -47.48 8.06 25.53
CA LYS A 212 -48.65 8.96 25.60
C LYS A 212 -49.70 8.52 26.62
N LYS A 213 -49.59 7.32 27.20
CA LYS A 213 -50.58 6.77 28.14
C LYS A 213 -50.18 6.85 29.61
N GLU A 214 -48.97 7.28 29.92
CA GLU A 214 -48.48 7.39 31.31
C GLU A 214 -47.87 8.76 31.57
N THR A 215 -48.72 9.75 31.81
CA THR A 215 -48.41 10.90 32.68
C THR A 215 -49.71 11.69 32.95
N PRO A 216 -50.26 11.66 34.18
CA PRO A 216 -51.21 12.67 34.62
C PRO A 216 -50.48 14.01 34.79
N ALA A 217 -51.18 15.09 34.45
CA ALA A 217 -50.71 16.45 34.58
C ALA A 217 -50.30 16.79 36.03
N THR A 218 -49.03 17.12 36.24
CA THR A 218 -48.66 18.05 37.31
C THR A 218 -47.44 18.86 36.91
N GLN A 219 -47.49 20.12 37.31
CA GLN A 219 -46.66 21.28 37.01
C GLN A 219 -45.18 21.03 36.66
N ALA A 220 -44.77 21.74 35.61
CA ALA A 220 -43.40 22.01 35.26
C ALA A 220 -42.62 22.66 36.42
N SER A 221 -41.47 22.09 36.75
CA SER A 221 -40.27 22.85 37.07
C SER A 221 -39.20 22.40 36.08
N GLU A 222 -38.61 23.38 35.39
CA GLU A 222 -37.62 23.23 34.33
C GLU A 222 -36.30 22.64 34.86
N GLU A 223 -36.10 21.33 34.74
CA GLU A 223 -34.76 20.72 34.69
C GLU A 223 -34.76 19.48 33.77
N GLU A 224 -34.56 19.70 32.47
CA GLU A 224 -34.05 18.71 31.50
C GLU A 224 -32.50 18.81 31.43
N PRO A 225 -31.73 17.92 30.77
CA PRO A 225 -31.74 16.47 30.65
C PRO A 225 -30.30 15.93 30.86
N ILE A 226 -29.67 16.21 32.01
CA ILE A 226 -28.21 15.95 32.17
C ILE A 226 -27.90 14.45 32.47
N VAL A 227 -28.86 13.71 33.04
CA VAL A 227 -28.59 12.36 33.57
C VAL A 227 -28.51 11.27 32.48
N LEU A 228 -29.17 11.43 31.33
CA LEU A 228 -29.22 10.39 30.27
C LEU A 228 -28.02 10.43 29.31
N VAL A 229 -27.46 11.62 29.05
CA VAL A 229 -26.23 11.77 28.24
C VAL A 229 -25.04 11.20 29.01
N ASP A 230 -24.97 11.44 30.32
CA ASP A 230 -23.93 10.88 31.19
C ASP A 230 -23.96 9.35 31.28
N ILE A 231 -25.15 8.73 31.25
CA ILE A 231 -25.28 7.26 31.27
C ILE A 231 -24.85 6.66 29.92
N LEU A 232 -25.12 7.34 28.80
CA LEU A 232 -24.73 6.89 27.46
C LEU A 232 -23.23 7.08 27.22
N GLU A 233 -22.65 8.20 27.64
CA GLU A 233 -21.20 8.42 27.60
C GLU A 233 -20.44 7.42 28.50
N LYS A 234 -20.97 7.10 29.69
CA LYS A 234 -20.37 6.09 30.57
C LYS A 234 -20.42 4.69 29.96
N LYS A 235 -21.47 4.35 29.20
CA LYS A 235 -21.55 3.06 28.49
C LYS A 235 -20.60 3.01 27.29
N GLU A 236 -20.41 4.11 26.57
CA GLU A 236 -19.49 4.18 25.45
C GLU A 236 -18.03 4.12 25.92
N LYS A 237 -17.67 4.89 26.97
CA LYS A 237 -16.35 4.82 27.63
C LYS A 237 -16.06 3.44 28.23
N ALA A 238 -17.07 2.76 28.80
CA ALA A 238 -16.91 1.39 29.30
C ALA A 238 -16.68 0.35 28.17
N THR A 239 -17.24 0.59 26.99
CA THR A 239 -17.07 -0.30 25.82
C THR A 239 -15.68 -0.12 25.21
N VAL A 240 -15.22 1.14 25.07
CA VAL A 240 -13.86 1.48 24.62
C VAL A 240 -12.79 0.97 25.59
N ALA A 241 -12.99 1.13 26.91
CA ALA A 241 -12.07 0.62 27.92
C ALA A 241 -11.98 -0.93 27.95
N LYS A 242 -13.06 -1.62 27.55
CA LYS A 242 -13.08 -3.08 27.42
C LYS A 242 -12.26 -3.55 26.20
N GLU A 243 -12.36 -2.83 25.08
CA GLU A 243 -11.56 -3.08 23.87
C GLU A 243 -10.07 -2.74 24.06
N GLU A 244 -9.74 -1.68 24.82
CA GLU A 244 -8.34 -1.36 25.16
C GLU A 244 -7.72 -2.38 26.13
N LYS A 245 -8.49 -2.90 27.10
CA LYS A 245 -8.04 -4.01 27.97
C LYS A 245 -7.78 -5.29 27.17
N GLU A 246 -8.59 -5.60 26.16
CA GLU A 246 -8.39 -6.75 25.28
C GLU A 246 -7.16 -6.59 24.37
N LYS A 247 -6.89 -5.38 23.86
CA LYS A 247 -5.66 -5.06 23.13
C LYS A 247 -4.42 -5.19 24.03
N GLY A 248 -4.48 -4.70 25.27
CA GLY A 248 -3.38 -4.83 26.24
C GLY A 248 -3.05 -6.28 26.63
N TRP A 249 -4.05 -7.16 26.71
CA TRP A 249 -3.83 -8.60 26.96
C TRP A 249 -3.17 -9.30 25.77
N ARG A 250 -3.57 -8.96 24.54
CA ARG A 250 -2.94 -9.50 23.32
C ARG A 250 -1.49 -9.05 23.17
N THR A 251 -1.18 -7.78 23.45
CA THR A 251 0.20 -7.27 23.41
C THR A 251 1.07 -7.90 24.50
N LYS A 252 0.53 -8.12 25.72
CA LYS A 252 1.26 -8.84 26.79
C LYS A 252 1.49 -10.33 26.45
N ALA A 253 0.52 -10.99 25.82
CA ALA A 253 0.66 -12.39 25.39
C ALA A 253 1.71 -12.55 24.28
N ILE A 254 1.75 -11.61 23.32
CA ILE A 254 2.78 -11.57 22.26
C ILE A 254 4.17 -11.30 22.86
N MET A 255 4.28 -10.32 23.78
CA MET A 255 5.56 -10.00 24.44
C MET A 255 6.05 -11.13 25.37
N GLN A 256 5.16 -11.88 26.01
CA GLN A 256 5.53 -13.04 26.83
C GLN A 256 5.98 -14.22 25.96
N ASN A 257 5.35 -14.45 24.81
CA ASN A 257 5.80 -15.45 23.85
C ASN A 257 7.17 -15.10 23.27
N LEU A 258 7.43 -13.83 22.93
CA LEU A 258 8.74 -13.36 22.49
C LEU A 258 9.82 -13.56 23.58
N LYS A 259 9.53 -13.24 24.84
CA LYS A 259 10.47 -13.50 25.96
C LYS A 259 10.77 -14.98 26.19
N ASN A 260 9.80 -15.86 25.97
CA ASN A 260 9.99 -17.32 26.08
C ASN A 260 10.80 -17.90 24.90
N ILE A 261 10.76 -17.26 23.73
CA ILE A 261 11.58 -17.62 22.57
C ILE A 261 13.04 -17.22 22.82
N TYR A 262 13.29 -15.98 23.27
CA TYR A 262 14.65 -15.50 23.56
C TYR A 262 15.33 -16.20 24.77
N LYS A 263 14.56 -16.69 25.75
CA LYS A 263 15.11 -17.49 26.85
C LYS A 263 15.53 -18.91 26.46
N LYS A 264 15.06 -19.44 25.33
CA LYS A 264 15.43 -20.80 24.86
C LYS A 264 16.79 -20.82 24.18
N ASP A 265 17.22 -19.70 23.60
CA ASP A 265 18.53 -19.58 22.94
C ASP A 265 19.68 -19.35 23.93
N GLU A 266 19.43 -18.83 25.14
CA GLU A 266 20.48 -18.70 26.17
C GLU A 266 20.79 -20.00 26.93
N THR A 267 19.99 -21.06 26.75
CA THR A 267 20.21 -22.39 27.36
C THR A 267 20.69 -23.44 26.35
N ALA A 268 20.99 -23.04 25.12
CA ALA A 268 21.43 -23.91 24.03
C ALA A 268 22.90 -23.67 23.59
N ASN A 269 23.74 -23.22 24.53
CA ASN A 269 25.20 -23.28 24.48
C ASN A 269 25.72 -24.15 25.62
#